data_AF-K0F972-F1
#
_entry.id   AF-K0F972-F1
#
_cell.length_a   1.000
_cell.length_b   1.000
_cell.length_c   1.000
_cell.angle_alpha   90.00
_cell.angle_beta   90.00
_cell.angle_gamma   90.00
#
_symmetry.space_group_name_H-M   'P 1'
#
loop_
_entity.id
_entity.type
_entity.pdbx_description
1 polymer ?
#
loop_
_entity_poly.entity_id
_entity_poly.type
_entity_poly.pdbx_seq_one_letter_code
_entity_poly.pdbx_strand_id
1 'polypeptide(L)'
;MLVTTESIVEAAPAVPQWFADLFAHRRWIRRTQPFPHVYARDVFVPEFYQRLTEEFSRVRREEVDRFGRVAANYSADGLGLAELRDGPFGVFTSREWHDLVAGVAGVTATGDVEGSVHHHAPGAPYGWPHNDLNPAWFPGDPPGPDEVRLPGDGVDTKTGEHPPGVTARANVRAVAVLFYFGNPDWQPGDGGETALYDNLAEGETMPNLTLVPPLDNSLILFEVTPRTWHTFAGNNRRDRSSVVMWVHRTKEDAVQRWGGDNIVYW
;
A
#
# COMPACT_ATOMS: atom_id res chain seq x y z
N MET A 1 -25.24 -43.53 1.49
CA MET A 1 -25.43 -42.51 0.44
C MET A 1 -24.34 -41.47 0.67
N LEU A 2 -23.23 -41.55 -0.06
CA LEU A 2 -22.07 -40.66 0.05
C LEU A 2 -22.13 -39.72 -1.16
N VAL A 3 -22.42 -38.45 -0.92
CA VAL A 3 -22.28 -37.39 -1.94
C VAL A 3 -20.85 -36.88 -1.81
N THR A 4 -20.01 -37.22 -2.78
CA THR A 4 -18.69 -36.62 -2.96
C THR A 4 -18.86 -35.29 -3.66
N THR A 5 -18.61 -34.19 -2.96
CA THR A 5 -18.46 -32.86 -3.53
C THR A 5 -17.13 -32.79 -4.27
N GLU A 6 -17.15 -32.97 -5.58
CA GLU A 6 -16.07 -32.47 -6.44
C GLU A 6 -16.16 -30.93 -6.44
N SER A 7 -15.27 -30.27 -5.70
CA SER A 7 -15.07 -28.83 -5.86
C SER A 7 -14.34 -28.60 -7.18
N ILE A 8 -15.04 -28.08 -8.17
CA ILE A 8 -14.43 -27.48 -9.34
C ILE A 8 -13.62 -26.29 -8.84
N VAL A 9 -12.29 -26.42 -8.84
CA VAL A 9 -11.40 -25.28 -8.70
C VAL A 9 -11.51 -24.54 -10.03
N GLU A 10 -12.38 -23.53 -10.10
CA GLU A 10 -12.39 -22.58 -11.21
C GLU A 10 -10.98 -22.02 -11.37
N ALA A 11 -10.40 -22.22 -12.55
CA ALA A 11 -9.10 -21.69 -12.88
C ALA A 11 -9.16 -20.15 -12.80
N ALA A 12 -8.31 -19.55 -11.97
CA ALA A 12 -8.17 -18.10 -11.93
C ALA A 12 -7.92 -17.57 -13.35
N PRO A 13 -8.50 -16.41 -13.72
CA PRO A 13 -8.29 -15.83 -15.05
C PRO A 13 -6.80 -15.68 -15.33
N ALA A 14 -6.41 -15.94 -16.58
CA ALA A 14 -5.02 -15.81 -16.99
C ALA A 14 -4.57 -14.35 -16.87
N VAL A 15 -3.48 -14.12 -16.13
CA VAL A 15 -2.85 -12.80 -16.03
C VAL A 15 -2.39 -12.34 -17.42
N PRO A 16 -2.75 -11.11 -17.86
CA PRO A 16 -2.30 -10.58 -19.15
C PRO A 16 -0.77 -10.60 -19.28
N GLN A 17 -0.28 -11.01 -20.46
CA GLN A 17 1.17 -11.18 -20.68
C GLN A 17 1.95 -9.88 -20.44
N TRP A 18 1.40 -8.73 -20.87
CA TRP A 18 2.05 -7.42 -20.68
C TRP A 18 2.35 -7.12 -19.20
N PHE A 19 1.47 -7.54 -18.30
CA PHE A 19 1.63 -7.34 -16.86
C PHE A 19 2.59 -8.35 -16.28
N ALA A 20 2.50 -9.61 -16.73
CA ALA A 20 3.45 -10.66 -16.34
C ALA A 20 4.90 -10.34 -16.74
N ASP A 21 5.10 -9.67 -17.88
CA ASP A 21 6.42 -9.25 -18.39
C ASP A 21 7.07 -8.13 -17.57
N LEU A 22 6.32 -7.45 -16.70
CA LEU A 22 6.88 -6.42 -15.83
C LEU A 22 7.73 -6.98 -14.69
N PHE A 23 7.55 -8.24 -14.29
CA PHE A 23 8.17 -8.79 -13.08
C PHE A 23 9.50 -9.50 -13.38
N ALA A 24 10.57 -9.18 -12.63
CA ALA A 24 11.85 -9.86 -12.82
C ALA A 24 11.81 -11.31 -12.31
N HIS A 25 10.99 -11.59 -11.30
CA HIS A 25 10.74 -12.94 -10.84
C HIS A 25 9.41 -13.09 -10.09
N ARG A 26 8.95 -14.34 -9.97
CA ARG A 26 7.68 -14.70 -9.31
C ARG A 26 7.84 -15.21 -7.87
N ARG A 27 8.99 -14.98 -7.25
CA ARG A 27 9.31 -15.50 -5.90
C ARG A 27 9.19 -14.39 -4.87
N TRP A 28 8.09 -14.37 -4.14
CA TRP A 28 7.89 -13.47 -3.01
C TRP A 28 7.94 -14.26 -1.71
N ILE A 29 8.65 -13.74 -0.72
CA ILE A 29 8.94 -14.47 0.52
C ILE A 29 7.89 -14.10 1.56
N ARG A 30 7.07 -15.07 1.96
CA ARG A 30 6.17 -14.93 3.09
C ARG A 30 6.94 -15.12 4.41
N ARG A 31 6.75 -14.19 5.33
CA ARG A 31 7.19 -14.24 6.73
C ARG A 31 5.97 -14.33 7.63
N THR A 32 6.13 -14.92 8.80
CA THR A 32 5.05 -15.07 9.80
C THR A 32 5.25 -14.18 11.03
N GLN A 33 6.42 -13.56 11.16
CA GLN A 33 6.83 -12.74 12.30
C GLN A 33 7.38 -11.41 11.76
N PRO A 34 7.10 -10.26 12.41
CA PRO A 34 6.33 -10.13 13.65
C PRO A 34 4.84 -10.43 13.47
N PHE A 35 4.30 -10.12 12.30
CA PHE A 35 3.00 -10.59 11.81
C PHE A 35 3.16 -11.13 10.37
N PRO A 36 2.15 -11.85 9.84
CA PRO A 36 2.19 -12.30 8.46
C PRO A 36 2.40 -11.16 7.46
N HIS A 37 3.51 -11.19 6.75
CA HIS A 37 3.83 -10.22 5.70
C HIS A 37 4.62 -10.89 4.58
N VAL A 38 4.69 -10.22 3.44
CA VAL A 38 5.45 -10.63 2.27
C VAL A 38 6.55 -9.62 2.03
N TYR A 39 7.75 -10.11 1.75
CA TYR A 39 8.87 -9.31 1.28
C TYR A 39 9.37 -9.83 -0.07
N ALA A 40 9.60 -8.92 -1.00
CA ALA A 40 10.14 -9.23 -2.32
C ALA A 40 11.27 -8.25 -2.66
N ARG A 41 12.28 -8.74 -3.38
CA ARG A 41 13.32 -7.93 -4.03
C ARG A 41 13.17 -8.06 -5.54
N ASP A 42 13.85 -7.20 -6.28
CA ASP A 42 13.88 -7.23 -7.75
C ASP A 42 12.48 -7.45 -8.33
N VAL A 43 11.49 -6.69 -7.84
CA VAL A 43 10.07 -6.93 -8.14
C VAL A 43 9.84 -6.77 -9.63
N PHE A 44 10.28 -5.64 -10.18
CA PHE A 44 10.15 -5.33 -11.60
C PHE A 44 11.44 -5.60 -12.38
N VAL A 45 11.31 -5.88 -13.68
CA VAL A 45 12.46 -5.94 -14.59
C VAL A 45 13.21 -4.59 -14.59
N PRO A 46 14.55 -4.59 -14.76
CA PRO A 46 15.35 -3.37 -14.66
C PRO A 46 14.86 -2.22 -15.52
N GLU A 47 14.40 -2.50 -16.74
CA GLU A 47 13.92 -1.51 -17.69
C GLU A 47 12.65 -0.80 -17.20
N PHE A 48 11.71 -1.54 -16.61
CA PHE A 48 10.50 -0.94 -16.05
C PHE A 48 10.79 -0.20 -14.74
N TYR A 49 11.65 -0.76 -13.90
CA TYR A 49 12.10 -0.10 -12.68
C TYR A 49 12.76 1.26 -12.97
N GLN A 50 13.61 1.32 -14.01
CA GLN A 50 14.23 2.58 -14.45
C GLN A 50 13.18 3.60 -14.90
N ARG A 51 12.13 3.18 -15.61
CA ARG A 51 11.04 4.10 -16.01
C ARG A 51 10.30 4.68 -14.81
N LEU A 52 10.08 3.90 -13.74
CA LEU A 52 9.47 4.40 -12.50
C LEU A 52 10.33 5.48 -11.84
N THR A 53 11.64 5.25 -11.72
CA THR A 53 12.56 6.20 -11.06
C THR A 53 12.77 7.46 -11.89
N GLU A 54 12.85 7.34 -13.22
CA GLU A 54 12.93 8.46 -14.16
C GLU A 54 11.66 9.32 -14.13
N GLU A 55 10.48 8.71 -14.13
CA GLU A 55 9.22 9.43 -14.02
C GLU A 55 9.12 10.20 -12.70
N PHE A 56 9.45 9.57 -11.58
CA PHE A 56 9.44 10.26 -10.30
C PHE A 56 10.42 11.44 -10.26
N SER A 57 11.64 11.24 -10.78
CA SER A 57 12.65 12.30 -10.86
C SER A 57 12.22 13.45 -11.77
N ARG A 58 11.49 13.15 -12.86
CA ARG A 58 10.90 14.13 -13.77
C ARG A 58 9.82 14.95 -13.05
N VAL A 59 8.82 14.30 -12.45
CA VAL A 59 7.71 14.97 -11.75
C VAL A 59 8.25 15.82 -10.58
N ARG A 60 9.20 15.30 -9.80
CA ARG A 60 9.87 16.06 -8.71
C ARG A 60 10.61 17.30 -9.20
N ARG A 61 11.15 17.29 -10.41
CA ARG A 61 11.91 18.43 -10.98
C ARG A 61 11.00 19.45 -11.66
N GLU A 62 10.02 18.98 -12.40
CA GLU A 62 9.19 19.80 -13.30
C GLU A 62 7.91 20.30 -12.62
N GLU A 63 7.45 19.58 -11.60
CA GLU A 63 6.13 19.77 -10.99
C GLU A 63 6.23 19.80 -9.45
N VAL A 64 7.27 20.46 -8.93
CA VAL A 64 7.59 20.55 -7.50
C VAL A 64 6.37 20.96 -6.66
N ASP A 65 5.59 21.93 -7.15
CA ASP A 65 4.42 22.48 -6.44
C ASP A 65 3.27 21.48 -6.26
N ARG A 66 3.30 20.34 -6.96
CA ARG A 66 2.31 19.26 -6.78
C ARG A 66 2.59 18.40 -5.56
N PHE A 67 3.84 18.37 -5.07
CA PHE A 67 4.18 17.59 -3.88
C PHE A 67 3.66 18.29 -2.62
N GLY A 68 2.64 17.69 -2.03
CA GLY A 68 2.02 18.16 -0.80
C GLY A 68 2.49 17.36 0.40
N ARG A 69 2.33 17.93 1.60
CA ARG A 69 2.51 17.15 2.83
C ARG A 69 1.43 16.07 2.93
N VAL A 70 1.84 14.82 3.12
CA VAL A 70 0.91 13.67 3.14
C VAL A 70 -0.06 13.70 4.34
N ALA A 71 0.41 14.15 5.51
CA ALA A 71 -0.43 14.33 6.71
C ALA A 71 0.18 15.32 7.71
N ALA A 72 -0.67 15.92 8.56
CA ALA A 72 -0.32 17.03 9.47
C ALA A 72 0.82 16.73 10.47
N ASN A 73 1.10 15.45 10.78
CA ASN A 73 2.19 15.03 11.67
C ASN A 73 3.16 14.03 11.01
N TYR A 74 3.10 13.93 9.68
CA TYR A 74 3.98 13.07 8.90
C TYR A 74 5.02 13.91 8.17
N SER A 75 6.24 13.40 8.09
CA SER A 75 7.40 14.11 7.52
C SER A 75 7.53 13.94 6.01
N ALA A 76 6.73 13.05 5.40
CA ALA A 76 6.78 12.86 3.96
C ALA A 76 6.04 13.98 3.21
N ASP A 77 6.62 14.38 2.09
CA ASP A 77 5.87 14.95 0.97
C ASP A 77 5.45 13.83 0.01
N GLY A 78 4.45 14.08 -0.82
CA GLY A 78 3.92 13.08 -1.72
C GLY A 78 2.95 13.61 -2.75
N LEU A 79 2.61 12.71 -3.66
CA LEU A 79 1.68 12.93 -4.76
C LEU A 79 0.76 11.71 -4.92
N GLY A 80 -0.53 11.93 -5.14
CA GLY A 80 -1.50 10.83 -5.26
C GLY A 80 -1.18 9.89 -6.42
N LEU A 81 -1.52 8.60 -6.30
CA LEU A 81 -1.37 7.67 -7.42
C LEU A 81 -2.35 7.97 -8.57
N ALA A 82 -3.54 8.51 -8.26
CA ALA A 82 -4.49 8.96 -9.27
C ALA A 82 -3.92 10.04 -10.20
N GLU A 83 -3.01 10.85 -9.67
CA GLU A 83 -2.32 11.94 -10.34
C GLU A 83 -1.13 11.48 -11.21
N LEU A 84 -0.68 10.23 -11.03
CA LEU A 84 0.45 9.62 -11.72
C LEU A 84 0.03 8.44 -12.63
N ARG A 85 -1.29 8.21 -12.78
CA ARG A 85 -1.85 7.02 -13.41
C ARG A 85 -1.54 6.88 -14.90
N ASP A 86 -1.24 7.98 -15.58
CA ASP A 86 -0.97 7.99 -17.02
C ASP A 86 0.50 7.66 -17.36
N GLY A 87 1.34 7.48 -16.32
CA GLY A 87 2.74 7.09 -16.44
C GLY A 87 3.04 5.66 -15.96
N PRO A 88 4.32 5.29 -15.77
CA PRO A 88 4.72 4.00 -15.22
C PRO A 88 4.08 3.65 -13.87
N PHE A 89 3.77 4.66 -13.04
CA PHE A 89 3.06 4.46 -11.78
C PHE A 89 1.61 3.97 -11.94
N GLY A 90 1.02 4.07 -13.14
CA GLY A 90 -0.29 3.52 -13.45
C GLY A 90 -0.44 2.02 -13.18
N VAL A 91 0.68 1.28 -13.14
CA VAL A 91 0.67 -0.13 -12.72
C VAL A 91 0.08 -0.30 -11.32
N PHE A 92 0.38 0.60 -10.38
CA PHE A 92 -0.09 0.51 -8.99
C PHE A 92 -1.59 0.78 -8.86
N THR A 93 -2.21 1.36 -9.89
CA THR A 93 -3.65 1.61 -9.99
C THR A 93 -4.34 0.69 -10.98
N SER A 94 -3.64 -0.30 -11.54
CA SER A 94 -4.20 -1.24 -12.51
C SER A 94 -4.99 -2.35 -11.80
N ARG A 95 -5.93 -2.95 -12.54
CA ARG A 95 -6.72 -4.08 -12.03
C ARG A 95 -5.85 -5.30 -11.74
N GLU A 96 -4.89 -5.57 -12.60
CA GLU A 96 -3.97 -6.70 -12.48
C GLU A 96 -3.09 -6.59 -11.23
N TRP A 97 -2.61 -5.37 -10.92
CA TRP A 97 -1.86 -5.14 -9.68
C TRP A 97 -2.74 -5.31 -8.45
N HIS A 98 -3.94 -4.71 -8.46
CA HIS A 98 -4.93 -4.88 -7.40
C HIS A 98 -5.20 -6.38 -7.10
N ASP A 99 -5.50 -7.16 -8.14
CA ASP A 99 -5.84 -8.57 -7.98
C ASP A 99 -4.63 -9.41 -7.54
N LEU A 100 -3.43 -9.08 -8.02
CA LEU A 100 -2.20 -9.72 -7.57
C LEU A 100 -1.98 -9.51 -6.07
N VAL A 101 -2.05 -8.27 -5.57
CA VAL A 101 -1.77 -7.96 -4.16
C VAL A 101 -2.87 -8.49 -3.24
N ALA A 102 -4.14 -8.42 -3.65
CA ALA A 102 -5.27 -9.01 -2.92
C ALA A 102 -5.14 -10.55 -2.85
N GLY A 103 -4.81 -11.19 -3.97
CA GLY A 103 -4.61 -12.64 -4.05
C GLY A 103 -3.42 -13.12 -3.20
N VAL A 104 -2.30 -12.40 -3.22
CA VAL A 104 -1.13 -12.69 -2.38
C VAL A 104 -1.45 -12.55 -0.89
N ALA A 105 -2.25 -11.55 -0.51
CA ALA A 105 -2.71 -11.36 0.87
C ALA A 105 -3.81 -12.35 1.28
N GLY A 106 -4.50 -12.98 0.33
CA GLY A 106 -5.64 -13.85 0.59
C GLY A 106 -6.89 -13.10 1.05
N VAL A 107 -7.12 -11.90 0.49
CA VAL A 107 -8.19 -10.98 0.87
C VAL A 107 -9.22 -10.84 -0.26
N THR A 108 -10.51 -10.86 0.08
CA THR A 108 -11.58 -10.44 -0.84
C THR A 108 -11.63 -8.91 -0.88
N ALA A 109 -11.16 -8.34 -1.98
CA ALA A 109 -11.05 -6.89 -2.14
C ALA A 109 -12.21 -6.28 -2.95
N THR A 110 -12.45 -4.98 -2.76
CA THR A 110 -13.59 -4.26 -3.38
C THR A 110 -13.29 -3.72 -4.78
N GLY A 111 -12.04 -3.78 -5.27
CA GLY A 111 -11.61 -3.07 -6.47
C GLY A 111 -11.15 -1.63 -6.21
N ASP A 112 -11.15 -1.19 -4.95
CA ASP A 112 -10.77 0.18 -4.62
C ASP A 112 -9.31 0.28 -4.21
N VAL A 113 -8.63 1.25 -4.79
CA VAL A 113 -7.21 1.49 -4.57
C VAL A 113 -7.03 2.94 -4.16
N GLU A 114 -6.31 3.16 -3.06
CA GLU A 114 -5.82 4.48 -2.70
C GLU A 114 -4.31 4.41 -2.48
N GLY A 115 -3.60 5.51 -2.66
CA GLY A 115 -2.18 5.57 -2.37
C GLY A 115 -1.50 6.80 -2.96
N SER A 116 -0.23 6.91 -2.65
CA SER A 116 0.63 8.01 -3.08
C SER A 116 2.08 7.56 -3.18
N VAL A 117 2.86 8.29 -3.98
CA VAL A 117 4.32 8.30 -3.83
C VAL A 117 4.64 9.15 -2.61
N HIS A 118 5.49 8.65 -1.73
CA HIS A 118 6.01 9.36 -0.56
C HIS A 118 7.50 9.58 -0.74
N HIS A 119 7.97 10.75 -0.34
CA HIS A 119 9.39 11.10 -0.23
C HIS A 119 9.68 11.61 1.17
N HIS A 120 10.73 11.06 1.79
CA HIS A 120 11.31 11.57 3.02
C HIS A 120 12.69 12.14 2.71
N ALA A 121 12.88 13.42 3.00
CA ALA A 121 14.18 14.07 2.94
C ALA A 121 15.15 13.48 4.00
N PRO A 122 16.47 13.62 3.82
CA PRO A 122 17.45 13.24 4.84
C PRO A 122 17.15 13.85 6.21
N GLY A 123 17.28 13.05 7.27
CA GLY A 123 17.02 13.46 8.64
C GLY A 123 15.54 13.52 9.01
N ALA A 124 14.64 12.94 8.20
CA ALA A 124 13.23 12.90 8.54
C ALA A 124 13.00 12.18 9.88
N PRO A 125 12.13 12.70 10.76
CA PRO A 125 11.91 12.15 12.09
C PRO A 125 11.23 10.77 12.03
N TYR A 126 11.35 10.03 13.13
CA TYR A 126 10.59 8.82 13.37
C TYR A 126 9.08 9.08 13.24
N GLY A 127 8.38 8.23 12.49
CA GLY A 127 6.92 8.29 12.36
C GLY A 127 6.21 7.75 13.60
N TRP A 128 4.90 7.97 13.73
CA TRP A 128 4.14 7.34 14.81
C TRP A 128 3.74 5.91 14.42
N PRO A 129 3.80 4.93 15.35
CA PRO A 129 3.26 3.61 15.11
C PRO A 129 1.75 3.63 14.84
N HIS A 130 1.32 2.90 13.82
CA HIS A 130 -0.09 2.75 13.42
C HIS A 130 -0.31 1.37 12.80
N ASN A 131 -1.57 0.94 12.66
CA ASN A 131 -1.92 -0.37 12.11
C ASN A 131 -2.66 -0.30 10.75
N ASP A 132 -2.90 0.91 10.23
CA ASP A 132 -3.63 1.23 9.00
C ASP A 132 -5.09 0.78 8.93
N LEU A 133 -5.68 0.27 10.03
CA LEU A 133 -7.08 -0.17 10.02
C LEU A 133 -8.03 1.03 10.09
N ASN A 134 -8.05 1.81 9.02
CA ASN A 134 -8.79 3.05 8.87
C ASN A 134 -9.77 2.95 7.69
N PRO A 135 -10.88 3.70 7.72
CA PRO A 135 -11.73 3.84 6.57
C PRO A 135 -11.07 4.75 5.52
N ALA A 136 -11.43 4.50 4.26
CA ALA A 136 -11.23 5.38 3.13
C ALA A 136 -12.56 5.52 2.37
N TRP A 137 -12.84 6.74 1.92
CA TRP A 137 -14.08 7.08 1.23
C TRP A 137 -13.83 7.24 -0.26
N PHE A 138 -14.77 6.75 -1.05
CA PHE A 138 -14.67 6.77 -2.50
C PHE A 138 -15.99 7.18 -3.13
N PRO A 139 -15.96 7.78 -4.32
CA PRO A 139 -17.15 8.23 -5.02
C PRO A 139 -17.88 7.09 -5.76
N GLY A 140 -19.20 7.19 -5.80
CA GLY A 140 -20.06 6.38 -6.67
C GLY A 140 -20.27 4.94 -6.20
N ASP A 141 -20.76 4.12 -7.13
CA ASP A 141 -21.01 2.70 -6.90
C ASP A 141 -19.68 1.90 -6.82
N PRO A 142 -19.68 0.70 -6.20
CA PRO A 142 -18.54 -0.20 -6.24
C PRO A 142 -18.07 -0.48 -7.67
N PRO A 143 -16.76 -0.56 -7.92
CA PRO A 143 -16.23 -0.87 -9.25
C PRO A 143 -16.63 -2.28 -9.71
N GLY A 144 -16.75 -2.47 -11.02
CA GLY A 144 -16.97 -3.77 -11.62
C GLY A 144 -15.78 -4.74 -11.47
N PRO A 145 -15.94 -6.02 -11.91
CA PRO A 145 -14.89 -7.04 -11.81
C PRO A 145 -13.61 -6.77 -12.61
N ASP A 146 -13.62 -5.85 -13.57
CA ASP A 146 -12.45 -5.49 -14.37
C ASP A 146 -12.02 -4.03 -14.13
N GLU A 147 -12.60 -3.37 -13.13
CA GLU A 147 -12.39 -1.95 -12.84
C GLU A 147 -11.62 -1.75 -11.55
N VAL A 148 -10.95 -0.60 -11.46
CA VAL A 148 -10.41 -0.05 -10.22
C VAL A 148 -11.02 1.32 -9.98
N ARG A 149 -11.45 1.59 -8.75
CA ARG A 149 -11.87 2.93 -8.32
C ARG A 149 -10.77 3.57 -7.47
N LEU A 150 -10.34 4.75 -7.89
CA LEU A 150 -9.44 5.61 -7.12
C LEU A 150 -10.25 6.65 -6.34
N PRO A 151 -9.67 7.28 -5.30
CA PRO A 151 -10.19 8.53 -4.79
C PRO A 151 -10.35 9.54 -5.93
N GLY A 152 -11.38 10.36 -5.86
CA GLY A 152 -11.70 11.32 -6.90
C GLY A 152 -12.22 12.61 -6.31
N ASP A 153 -12.32 13.62 -7.16
CA ASP A 153 -12.80 14.93 -6.76
C ASP A 153 -14.22 14.85 -6.17
N GLY A 154 -14.45 15.61 -5.10
CA GLY A 154 -15.76 15.76 -4.47
C GLY A 154 -16.05 14.79 -3.32
N VAL A 155 -15.15 13.87 -2.97
CA VAL A 155 -15.23 13.09 -1.73
C VAL A 155 -13.89 13.16 -1.02
N ASP A 156 -13.86 13.72 0.19
CA ASP A 156 -12.66 13.65 1.03
C ASP A 156 -12.41 12.19 1.43
N THR A 157 -11.26 11.65 1.02
CA THR A 157 -10.94 10.24 1.23
C THR A 157 -10.89 9.84 2.71
N LYS A 158 -10.56 10.77 3.61
CA LYS A 158 -10.37 10.48 5.04
C LYS A 158 -11.67 10.66 5.82
N THR A 159 -12.34 11.79 5.64
CA THR A 159 -13.52 12.18 6.41
C THR A 159 -14.83 11.74 5.76
N GLY A 160 -14.80 11.54 4.43
CA GLY A 160 -15.99 11.28 3.64
C GLY A 160 -16.83 12.52 3.38
N GLU A 161 -16.34 13.73 3.67
CA GLU A 161 -17.05 14.96 3.34
C GLU A 161 -17.27 15.08 1.82
N HIS A 162 -18.50 15.39 1.40
CA HIS A 162 -18.88 15.50 -0.01
C HIS A 162 -20.08 16.45 -0.22
N PRO A 163 -20.24 17.05 -1.41
CA PRO A 163 -21.42 17.85 -1.74
C PRO A 163 -22.74 17.05 -1.69
N PRO A 164 -23.88 17.71 -1.41
CA PRO A 164 -25.19 17.05 -1.47
C PRO A 164 -25.45 16.39 -2.83
N GLY A 165 -25.95 15.15 -2.81
CA GLY A 165 -26.26 14.38 -4.01
C GLY A 165 -25.09 13.57 -4.59
N VAL A 166 -23.88 13.72 -4.06
CA VAL A 166 -22.75 12.84 -4.37
C VAL A 166 -22.85 11.58 -3.51
N THR A 167 -22.78 10.40 -4.12
CA THR A 167 -22.66 9.15 -3.36
C THR A 167 -21.22 8.95 -2.91
N ALA A 168 -21.00 8.83 -1.60
CA ALA A 168 -19.72 8.44 -1.02
C ALA A 168 -19.88 7.13 -0.24
N ARG A 169 -18.97 6.18 -0.48
CA ARG A 169 -18.95 4.86 0.20
C ARG A 169 -17.69 4.71 1.02
N ALA A 170 -17.85 4.29 2.27
CA ALA A 170 -16.74 3.97 3.17
C ALA A 170 -16.34 2.50 2.98
N ASN A 171 -15.07 2.28 2.64
CA ASN A 171 -14.43 0.98 2.68
C ASN A 171 -13.24 1.03 3.63
N VAL A 172 -12.71 -0.12 4.02
CA VAL A 172 -11.62 -0.22 5.01
C VAL A 172 -10.37 -0.75 4.34
N ARG A 173 -9.22 -0.16 4.64
CA ARG A 173 -7.93 -0.65 4.17
C ARG A 173 -7.76 -2.12 4.54
N ALA A 174 -7.40 -2.95 3.56
CA ALA A 174 -7.38 -4.39 3.71
C ALA A 174 -6.00 -4.98 3.49
N VAL A 175 -5.22 -4.42 2.57
CA VAL A 175 -3.83 -4.78 2.29
C VAL A 175 -3.04 -3.49 2.16
N ALA A 176 -1.95 -3.36 2.90
CA ALA A 176 -1.00 -2.27 2.74
C ALA A 176 0.18 -2.76 1.90
N VAL A 177 0.66 -1.91 1.01
CA VAL A 177 1.83 -2.17 0.16
C VAL A 177 2.77 -0.97 0.23
N LEU A 178 4.04 -1.25 0.51
CA LEU A 178 5.12 -0.28 0.36
C LEU A 178 6.11 -0.82 -0.66
N PHE A 179 6.27 -0.12 -1.77
CA PHE A 179 7.26 -0.44 -2.81
C PHE A 179 8.35 0.64 -2.82
N TYR A 180 9.60 0.22 -2.65
CA TYR A 180 10.76 1.10 -2.54
C TYR A 180 11.43 1.32 -3.89
N PHE A 181 11.69 2.59 -4.19
CA PHE A 181 12.36 2.99 -5.42
C PHE A 181 13.16 4.27 -5.20
N GLY A 182 14.20 4.51 -6.00
CA GLY A 182 14.96 5.76 -5.96
C GLY A 182 15.70 6.00 -4.64
N ASN A 183 16.18 4.94 -4.00
CA ASN A 183 16.91 4.90 -2.73
C ASN A 183 18.36 4.40 -2.93
N PRO A 184 19.15 5.05 -3.81
CA PRO A 184 20.44 4.52 -4.23
C PRO A 184 21.44 4.42 -3.08
N ASP A 185 22.19 3.32 -3.09
CA ASP A 185 23.22 2.93 -2.11
C ASP A 185 22.79 3.02 -0.64
N TRP A 186 21.52 2.76 -0.34
CA TRP A 186 21.11 2.54 1.05
C TRP A 186 21.94 1.41 1.67
N GLN A 187 22.45 1.63 2.89
CA GLN A 187 23.18 0.64 3.67
C GLN A 187 22.63 0.47 5.09
N PRO A 188 22.86 -0.68 5.74
CA PRO A 188 22.50 -0.87 7.14
C PRO A 188 23.04 0.26 8.03
N GLY A 189 22.15 0.87 8.83
CA GLY A 189 22.48 2.00 9.69
C GLY A 189 22.30 3.38 9.05
N ASP A 190 21.89 3.44 7.78
CA ASP A 190 21.48 4.70 7.15
C ASP A 190 20.08 5.15 7.56
N GLY A 191 19.32 4.35 8.29
CA GLY A 191 17.97 4.69 8.74
C GLY A 191 16.92 4.57 7.63
N GLY A 192 15.70 5.01 7.90
CA GLY A 192 14.60 5.01 6.94
C GLY A 192 13.98 3.65 6.63
N GLU A 193 14.27 2.63 7.43
CA GLU A 193 13.58 1.35 7.37
C GLU A 193 12.09 1.51 7.69
N THR A 194 11.29 0.53 7.27
CA THR A 194 9.97 0.33 7.88
C THR A 194 10.13 -0.58 9.08
N ALA A 195 9.78 -0.08 10.26
CA ALA A 195 9.74 -0.89 11.47
C ALA A 195 8.38 -1.59 11.56
N LEU A 196 8.40 -2.92 11.74
CA LEU A 196 7.24 -3.76 11.99
C LEU A 196 7.29 -4.23 13.44
N TYR A 197 6.20 -4.09 14.19
CA TYR A 197 6.13 -4.46 15.61
C TYR A 197 5.37 -5.77 15.81
N ASP A 198 5.82 -6.58 16.76
CA ASP A 198 5.12 -7.81 17.20
C ASP A 198 3.80 -7.46 17.92
N ASN A 199 3.88 -6.54 18.87
CA ASN A 199 2.75 -6.03 19.62
C ASN A 199 2.97 -4.56 19.99
N LEU A 200 1.90 -3.78 20.08
CA LEU A 200 1.88 -2.49 20.75
C LEU A 200 0.68 -2.50 21.69
N ALA A 201 0.85 -3.14 22.84
CA ALA A 201 -0.05 -2.95 23.97
C ALA A 201 0.37 -1.70 24.74
N GLU A 202 -0.60 -0.92 25.19
CA GLU A 202 -0.33 0.21 26.09
C GLU A 202 0.45 -0.29 27.32
N GLY A 203 1.61 0.32 27.59
CA GLY A 203 2.40 0.08 28.80
C GLY A 203 3.44 -1.03 28.74
N GLU A 204 3.66 -1.68 27.58
CA GLU A 204 4.74 -2.66 27.43
C GLU A 204 6.10 -2.00 27.10
N THR A 205 7.20 -2.64 27.53
CA THR A 205 8.57 -2.30 27.13
C THR A 205 8.69 -2.26 25.61
N MET A 206 9.50 -1.33 25.07
CA MET A 206 9.74 -1.15 23.61
C MET A 206 9.70 -2.50 22.89
N PRO A 207 8.66 -2.77 22.08
CA PRO A 207 8.40 -4.11 21.57
C PRO A 207 9.51 -4.58 20.66
N ASN A 208 9.63 -5.90 20.52
CA ASN A 208 10.44 -6.48 19.45
C ASN A 208 9.97 -5.92 18.12
N LEU A 209 10.91 -5.41 17.33
CA LEU A 209 10.65 -4.88 16.01
C LEU A 209 11.54 -5.54 14.96
N THR A 210 11.01 -5.64 13.76
CA THR A 210 11.77 -6.03 12.56
C THR A 210 11.91 -4.80 11.67
N LEU A 211 13.16 -4.45 11.34
CA LEU A 211 13.44 -3.38 10.38
C LEU A 211 13.52 -3.97 8.96
N VAL A 212 12.68 -3.45 8.07
CA VAL A 212 12.70 -3.79 6.65
C VAL A 212 13.41 -2.66 5.88
N PRO A 213 14.56 -2.96 5.25
CA PRO A 213 15.35 -1.93 4.60
C PRO A 213 14.63 -1.42 3.34
N PRO A 214 14.67 -0.10 3.04
CA PRO A 214 14.02 0.49 1.88
C PRO A 214 14.85 0.30 0.61
N LEU A 215 15.27 -0.95 0.33
CA LEU A 215 16.13 -1.28 -0.81
C LEU A 215 15.42 -1.01 -2.13
N ASP A 216 16.16 -0.54 -3.12
CA ASP A 216 15.61 -0.33 -4.46
C ASP A 216 14.97 -1.60 -5.03
N ASN A 217 13.87 -1.38 -5.75
CA ASN A 217 13.07 -2.42 -6.40
C ASN A 217 12.62 -3.52 -5.42
N SER A 218 12.30 -3.15 -4.18
CA SER A 218 11.82 -4.08 -3.15
C SER A 218 10.44 -3.68 -2.65
N LEU A 219 9.72 -4.65 -2.11
CA LEU A 219 8.34 -4.49 -1.67
C LEU A 219 8.12 -5.18 -0.33
N ILE A 220 7.33 -4.53 0.52
CA ILE A 220 6.67 -5.15 1.65
C ILE A 220 5.15 -5.06 1.45
N LEU A 221 4.45 -6.14 1.78
CA LEU A 221 2.99 -6.23 1.72
C LEU A 221 2.46 -6.99 2.94
N PHE A 222 1.33 -6.56 3.51
CA PHE A 222 0.66 -7.27 4.60
C PHE A 222 -0.85 -7.00 4.61
N GLU A 223 -1.63 -7.93 5.16
CA GLU A 223 -3.04 -7.68 5.48
C GLU A 223 -3.11 -6.63 6.59
N VAL A 224 -3.96 -5.62 6.40
CA VAL A 224 -4.26 -4.63 7.43
C VAL A 224 -5.17 -5.24 8.48
N THR A 225 -4.71 -5.25 9.74
CA THR A 225 -5.44 -5.80 10.89
C THR A 225 -5.22 -4.92 12.12
N PRO A 226 -5.95 -5.11 13.23
CA PRO A 226 -5.68 -4.37 14.47
C PRO A 226 -4.27 -4.58 15.04
N ARG A 227 -3.53 -5.60 14.56
CA ARG A 227 -2.21 -6.01 15.08
C ARG A 227 -1.05 -5.73 14.14
N THR A 228 -1.28 -5.23 12.92
CA THR A 228 -0.20 -4.97 11.94
C THR A 228 0.46 -3.62 12.16
N TRP A 229 0.98 -3.43 13.37
CA TRP A 229 1.61 -2.19 13.79
C TRP A 229 2.93 -1.96 13.06
N HIS A 230 3.10 -0.79 12.50
CA HIS A 230 4.31 -0.41 11.79
C HIS A 230 4.53 1.10 11.81
N THR A 231 5.73 1.53 11.41
CA THR A 231 6.07 2.94 11.22
C THR A 231 7.26 3.12 10.28
N PHE A 232 7.46 4.35 9.83
CA PHE A 232 8.73 4.82 9.27
C PHE A 232 9.75 5.05 10.39
N ALA A 233 10.89 4.37 10.33
CA ALA A 233 11.90 4.40 11.39
C ALA A 233 12.74 5.71 11.45
N GLY A 234 12.54 6.65 10.52
CA GLY A 234 13.22 7.94 10.57
C GLY A 234 14.74 7.88 10.42
N ASN A 235 15.39 9.01 10.68
CA ASN A 235 16.84 9.20 10.68
C ASN A 235 17.54 8.71 9.40
N ASN A 236 16.83 8.72 8.27
CA ASN A 236 17.36 8.37 6.97
C ASN A 236 18.48 9.35 6.59
N ARG A 237 19.66 8.86 6.24
CA ARG A 237 20.80 9.69 5.83
C ARG A 237 20.69 10.20 4.39
N ARG A 238 19.86 9.55 3.59
CA ARG A 238 19.62 9.83 2.17
C ARG A 238 18.13 9.96 1.94
N ASP A 239 17.75 10.52 0.79
CA ASP A 239 16.36 10.49 0.34
C ASP A 239 15.79 9.07 0.39
N ARG A 240 14.55 8.95 0.85
CA ARG A 240 13.79 7.71 0.82
C ARG A 240 12.48 7.94 0.09
N SER A 241 12.32 7.28 -1.05
CA SER A 241 11.07 7.26 -1.81
C SER A 241 10.42 5.88 -1.77
N SER A 242 9.08 5.89 -1.78
CA SER A 242 8.27 4.68 -1.82
C SER A 242 6.89 4.96 -2.40
N VAL A 243 6.29 3.99 -3.07
CA VAL A 243 4.84 3.96 -3.24
C VAL A 243 4.28 3.41 -1.95
N VAL A 244 3.30 4.09 -1.36
CA VAL A 244 2.50 3.59 -0.24
C VAL A 244 1.05 3.54 -0.70
N MET A 245 0.46 2.35 -0.70
CA MET A 245 -0.89 2.16 -1.21
C MET A 245 -1.66 1.11 -0.42
N TRP A 246 -2.98 1.17 -0.58
CA TRP A 246 -3.91 0.24 0.05
C TRP A 246 -4.92 -0.29 -0.96
N VAL A 247 -5.18 -1.59 -0.86
CA VAL A 247 -6.35 -2.25 -1.43
C VAL A 247 -7.38 -2.41 -0.31
N HIS A 248 -8.66 -2.26 -0.65
CA HIS A 248 -9.74 -2.15 0.35
C HIS A 248 -10.65 -3.38 0.38
N ARG A 249 -11.33 -3.55 1.50
CA ARG A 249 -12.44 -4.46 1.75
C ARG A 249 -13.67 -3.65 2.15
N THR A 250 -14.84 -4.28 2.14
CA THR A 250 -16.05 -3.60 2.63
C THR A 250 -15.94 -3.30 4.12
N LYS A 251 -16.62 -2.25 4.58
CA LYS A 251 -16.70 -1.95 6.01
C LYS A 251 -17.38 -3.08 6.77
N GLU A 252 -18.38 -3.72 6.17
CA GLU A 252 -19.09 -4.86 6.74
C GLU A 252 -18.15 -6.05 7.01
N ASP A 253 -17.28 -6.40 6.04
CA ASP A 253 -16.28 -7.47 6.23
C ASP A 253 -15.29 -7.12 7.36
N ALA A 254 -14.79 -5.88 7.38
CA ALA A 254 -13.89 -5.43 8.44
C ALA A 254 -14.52 -5.51 9.83
N VAL A 255 -15.77 -5.06 9.97
CA VAL A 255 -16.54 -5.14 11.23
C VAL A 255 -16.78 -6.59 11.64
N GLN A 256 -17.12 -7.48 10.70
CA GLN A 256 -17.33 -8.89 10.99
C GLN A 256 -16.05 -9.58 11.46
N ARG A 257 -14.89 -9.25 10.87
CA ARG A 257 -13.60 -9.88 11.19
C ARG A 257 -12.97 -9.33 12.46
N TRP A 258 -13.01 -8.02 12.65
CA TRP A 258 -12.22 -7.32 13.67
C TRP A 258 -13.04 -6.54 14.68
N GLY A 259 -14.35 -6.37 14.49
CA GLY A 259 -15.18 -5.49 15.31
C GLY A 259 -15.01 -4.02 14.94
N GLY A 260 -16.10 -3.26 14.99
CA GLY A 260 -16.12 -1.84 14.60
C GLY A 260 -15.22 -0.95 15.46
N ASP A 261 -15.08 -1.27 16.75
CA ASP A 261 -14.29 -0.49 17.71
C ASP A 261 -12.77 -0.52 17.41
N ASN A 262 -12.30 -1.46 16.59
CA ASN A 262 -10.91 -1.53 16.17
C ASN A 262 -10.62 -0.69 14.92
N ILE A 263 -11.63 -0.18 14.22
CA ILE A 263 -11.45 0.70 13.07
C ILE A 263 -11.15 2.11 13.59
N VAL A 264 -9.95 2.61 13.31
CA VAL A 264 -9.51 3.94 13.74
C VAL A 264 -9.95 4.96 12.70
N TYR A 265 -10.66 6.01 13.12
CA TYR A 265 -11.04 7.11 12.23
C TYR A 265 -9.98 8.22 12.31
N TRP A 266 -9.83 8.98 11.21
CA TRP A 266 -8.83 10.03 11.03
C TRP A 266 -9.05 11.26 11.94
#